data_AF-A0A7J9F9R7-F1
#
_entry.id   AF-A0A7J9F9R7-F1
#
_cell.length_a   1.000
_cell.length_b   1.000
_cell.length_c   1.000
_cell.angle_alpha   90.00
_cell.angle_beta   90.00
_cell.angle_gamma   90.00
#
_symmetry.space_group_name_H-M   'P 1'
#
loop_
_entity.id
_entity.type
_entity.pdbx_description
1 polymer ?
#
loop_
_entity_poly.entity_id
_entity_poly.type
_entity_poly.pdbx_seq_one_letter_code
_entity_poly.pdbx_strand_id
1 'polypeptide(L)'
;MEQVMASIPDFEIAETGISKDNSAEAEQFKIRVDEIFQKVDELEQKVNEVEQFNLNSSKKQQSSSKGSSMGKERDKGRQVPSIKKQQQDASRREAAAAKRMQELMRQFGTIVRQITQHKWAWPFMQPVDVKGLGLHDYYEIIEKPMDFSTIKNQMESKDGTGYKNVRDICADVRLVFNNAMKYNDEGSDVHLMAKTLLEKFEEKWQLLLPKVTEEERRRDEEEAEAQLDMQLVREAAHAKVVRDLCNELYEVDTHLEHLRETVVQKCRKMSTEEKRNLGTAIARLSMEDLNKALEIIAQSNPAFQAMAEEVEIDIDAQSESTLWRLKFFVKDALELQSRSAMSTGGNNNNYNNKRKKEICDAIAKTAKKKSKKTSS
;
A
#
# COMPACT_ATOMS: atom_id res chain seq x y z
N MET A 1 -63.11 -46.97 -20.86
CA MET A 1 -62.46 -46.74 -19.57
C MET A 1 -61.51 -45.58 -19.76
N GLU A 2 -61.93 -44.42 -19.25
CA GLU A 2 -61.11 -43.22 -19.14
C GLU A 2 -59.89 -43.50 -18.25
N GLN A 3 -58.74 -42.95 -18.63
CA GLN A 3 -57.74 -42.55 -17.65
C GLN A 3 -57.27 -41.16 -18.02
N VAL A 4 -57.56 -40.26 -17.10
CA VAL A 4 -57.63 -38.81 -17.24
C VAL A 4 -56.22 -38.24 -17.30
N MET A 5 -55.92 -37.47 -18.35
CA MET A 5 -54.78 -36.57 -18.38
C MET A 5 -55.01 -35.44 -17.37
N ALA A 6 -54.19 -35.39 -16.31
CA ALA A 6 -54.12 -34.23 -15.43
C ALA A 6 -53.08 -33.26 -16.00
N SER A 7 -53.54 -32.30 -16.80
CA SER A 7 -52.75 -31.15 -17.23
C SER A 7 -52.28 -30.36 -16.00
N ILE A 8 -51.01 -29.96 -16.03
CA ILE A 8 -50.44 -28.97 -15.11
C ILE A 8 -51.20 -27.65 -15.33
N PRO A 9 -51.78 -27.01 -14.31
CA PRO A 9 -52.42 -25.72 -14.51
C PRO A 9 -51.34 -24.72 -14.89
N ASP A 10 -51.54 -24.05 -16.04
CA ASP A 10 -50.76 -22.92 -16.48
C ASP A 10 -50.63 -21.92 -15.32
N PHE A 11 -49.37 -21.60 -14.98
CA PHE A 11 -49.05 -20.48 -14.12
C PHE A 11 -49.23 -19.21 -14.96
N GLU A 12 -50.49 -18.87 -15.26
CA GLU A 12 -50.85 -17.60 -15.87
C GLU A 12 -50.33 -16.48 -14.97
N ILE A 13 -49.31 -15.78 -15.47
CA ILE A 13 -48.99 -14.45 -15.00
C ILE A 13 -50.22 -13.62 -15.37
N ALA A 14 -51.12 -13.41 -14.41
CA ALA A 14 -52.02 -12.29 -14.50
C ALA A 14 -51.13 -11.06 -14.73
N GLU A 15 -51.12 -10.55 -15.96
CA GLU A 15 -50.67 -9.20 -16.28
C GLU A 15 -51.54 -8.26 -15.45
N THR A 16 -51.13 -8.04 -14.20
CA THR A 16 -51.72 -7.03 -13.34
C THR A 16 -51.47 -5.71 -14.05
N GLY A 17 -52.53 -5.08 -14.53
CA GLY A 17 -52.48 -3.77 -15.18
C GLY A 17 -51.63 -2.80 -14.38
N ILE A 18 -50.40 -2.60 -14.84
CA ILE A 18 -49.50 -1.59 -14.32
C ILE A 18 -50.00 -0.29 -14.97
N SER A 19 -50.57 0.61 -14.18
CA SER A 19 -50.80 1.98 -14.65
C SER A 19 -49.47 2.54 -15.18
N LYS A 20 -49.48 3.29 -16.30
CA LYS A 20 -48.25 3.85 -16.90
C LYS A 20 -47.34 4.57 -15.89
N ASP A 21 -47.91 5.10 -14.81
CA ASP A 21 -47.23 5.73 -13.68
C ASP A 21 -46.36 4.75 -12.85
N ASN A 22 -46.89 3.56 -12.53
CA ASN A 22 -46.16 2.54 -11.76
C ASN A 22 -44.99 1.93 -12.56
N SER A 23 -45.07 1.91 -13.89
CA SER A 23 -43.99 1.42 -14.75
C SER A 23 -42.79 2.36 -14.77
N ALA A 24 -43.02 3.68 -14.74
CA ALA A 24 -41.95 4.67 -14.72
C ALA A 24 -41.24 4.72 -13.36
N GLU A 25 -41.99 4.63 -12.26
CA GLU A 25 -41.40 4.52 -10.90
C GLU A 25 -40.57 3.25 -10.73
N ALA A 26 -41.01 2.11 -11.28
CA ALA A 26 -40.28 0.86 -11.23
C ALA A 26 -38.95 0.91 -12.02
N GLU A 27 -38.94 1.55 -13.20
CA GLU A 27 -37.70 1.73 -13.97
C GLU A 27 -36.73 2.68 -13.24
N GLN A 28 -37.23 3.75 -12.62
CA GLN A 28 -36.39 4.62 -11.76
C GLN A 28 -35.82 3.90 -10.55
N PHE A 29 -36.57 2.97 -9.95
CA PHE A 29 -36.07 2.16 -8.84
C PHE A 29 -34.95 1.21 -9.31
N LYS A 30 -35.14 0.58 -10.46
CA LYS A 30 -34.14 -0.30 -11.08
C LYS A 30 -32.85 0.46 -11.41
N ILE A 31 -32.95 1.66 -11.99
CA ILE A 31 -31.79 2.53 -12.25
C ILE A 31 -31.02 2.82 -10.95
N ARG A 32 -31.72 3.19 -9.86
CA ARG A 32 -31.08 3.45 -8.55
C ARG A 32 -30.39 2.21 -7.97
N VAL A 33 -30.96 1.03 -8.17
CA VAL A 33 -30.34 -0.24 -7.75
C VAL A 33 -29.07 -0.52 -8.56
N ASP A 34 -29.12 -0.32 -9.89
CA ASP A 34 -27.98 -0.53 -10.78
C ASP A 34 -26.83 0.47 -10.47
N GLU A 35 -27.16 1.73 -10.15
CA GLU A 35 -26.20 2.75 -9.70
C GLU A 35 -25.47 2.34 -8.40
N ILE A 36 -26.21 1.78 -7.43
CA ILE A 36 -25.60 1.28 -6.18
C ILE A 36 -24.70 0.08 -6.47
N PHE A 37 -25.11 -0.84 -7.34
CA PHE A 37 -24.27 -1.97 -7.72
C PHE A 37 -22.94 -1.51 -8.33
N GLN A 38 -22.99 -0.55 -9.25
CA GLN A 38 -21.79 0.03 -9.84
C GLN A 38 -20.89 0.69 -8.78
N LYS A 39 -21.47 1.45 -7.83
CA LYS A 39 -20.71 2.09 -6.75
C LYS A 39 -20.08 1.07 -5.79
N VAL A 40 -20.76 -0.04 -5.50
CA VAL A 40 -20.21 -1.14 -4.68
C VAL A 40 -19.03 -1.82 -5.36
N ASP A 41 -19.11 -2.07 -6.67
CA ASP A 41 -18.02 -2.66 -7.45
C ASP A 41 -16.76 -1.80 -7.44
N GLU A 42 -16.94 -0.50 -7.63
CA GLU A 42 -15.84 0.47 -7.57
C GLU A 42 -15.21 0.52 -6.17
N LEU A 43 -16.03 0.50 -5.12
CA LEU A 43 -15.56 0.47 -3.74
C LEU A 43 -14.81 -0.83 -3.41
N GLU A 44 -15.29 -1.97 -3.89
CA GLU A 44 -14.62 -3.26 -3.72
C GLU A 44 -13.21 -3.23 -4.33
N GLN A 45 -13.06 -2.68 -5.54
CA GLN A 45 -11.75 -2.52 -6.17
C GLN A 45 -10.84 -1.60 -5.33
N LYS A 46 -11.32 -0.42 -4.90
CA LYS A 46 -10.53 0.52 -4.09
C LYS A 46 -10.11 -0.07 -2.74
N VAL A 47 -10.98 -0.86 -2.09
CA VAL A 47 -10.66 -1.55 -0.82
C VAL A 47 -9.57 -2.59 -1.04
N ASN A 48 -9.65 -3.37 -2.12
CA ASN A 48 -8.60 -4.34 -2.48
C ASN A 48 -7.23 -3.67 -2.70
N GLU A 49 -7.20 -2.49 -3.34
CA GLU A 49 -5.96 -1.72 -3.52
C GLU A 49 -5.34 -1.28 -2.18
N VAL A 50 -6.17 -0.84 -1.23
CA VAL A 50 -5.76 -0.48 0.14
C VAL A 50 -5.24 -1.70 0.91
N GLU A 51 -5.89 -2.85 0.80
CA GLU A 51 -5.43 -4.10 1.45
C GLU A 51 -4.05 -4.54 0.92
N GLN A 52 -3.83 -4.46 -0.39
CA GLN A 52 -2.53 -4.77 -1.00
C GLN A 52 -1.43 -3.81 -0.54
N PHE A 53 -1.73 -2.52 -0.38
CA PHE A 53 -0.79 -1.54 0.16
C PHE A 53 -0.35 -1.89 1.60
N ASN A 54 -1.28 -2.33 2.45
CA ASN A 54 -0.98 -2.75 3.81
C ASN A 54 -0.11 -4.01 3.85
N LEU A 55 -0.46 -5.03 3.07
CA LEU A 55 0.30 -6.29 2.97
C LEU A 55 1.76 -6.07 2.52
N ASN A 56 1.96 -5.18 1.55
CA ASN A 56 3.30 -4.82 1.06
C ASN A 56 4.10 -4.01 2.08
N SER A 57 3.44 -3.18 2.88
CA SER A 57 4.07 -2.40 3.95
C SER A 57 4.51 -3.30 5.12
N SER A 58 3.68 -4.29 5.50
CA SER A 58 4.02 -5.25 6.56
C SER A 58 5.20 -6.17 6.21
N LYS A 59 5.34 -6.56 4.94
CA LYS A 59 6.49 -7.37 4.47
C LYS A 59 7.82 -6.61 4.53
N LYS A 60 7.83 -5.29 4.27
CA LYS A 60 9.05 -4.47 4.37
C LYS A 60 9.54 -4.34 5.82
N GLN A 61 8.65 -4.19 6.79
CA GLN A 61 9.03 -4.07 8.22
C GLN A 61 9.61 -5.35 8.83
N GLN A 62 9.24 -6.54 8.32
CA GLN A 62 9.83 -7.81 8.76
C GLN A 62 11.26 -8.05 8.24
N SER A 63 11.68 -7.35 7.18
CA SER A 63 13.03 -7.53 6.60
C SER A 63 14.12 -6.70 7.26
N SER A 64 13.78 -5.74 8.13
CA SER A 64 14.74 -4.76 8.68
C SER A 64 14.82 -4.70 10.21
N SER A 65 14.37 -5.71 10.95
CA SER A 65 14.35 -5.67 12.42
C SER A 65 15.13 -6.80 13.10
N LYS A 66 16.44 -6.61 13.25
CA LYS A 66 17.22 -7.07 14.42
C LYS A 66 17.92 -5.85 15.03
N GLY A 67 17.32 -5.25 16.04
CA GLY A 67 17.94 -4.14 16.78
C GLY A 67 16.97 -3.40 17.72
N SER A 68 16.91 -3.88 18.96
CA SER A 68 16.55 -3.17 20.20
C SER A 68 15.27 -2.32 20.32
N SER A 69 14.34 -2.92 21.07
CA SER A 69 13.38 -2.42 22.07
C SER A 69 13.47 -0.99 22.64
N MET A 70 12.25 -0.49 22.94
CA MET A 70 11.81 0.41 24.01
C MET A 70 11.76 1.93 23.73
N GLY A 71 10.52 2.42 23.60
CA GLY A 71 10.15 3.82 23.70
C GLY A 71 8.64 4.01 23.60
N LYS A 72 7.91 3.75 24.69
CA LYS A 72 6.55 4.26 24.88
C LYS A 72 6.67 5.76 25.12
N GLU A 73 6.36 6.60 24.14
CA GLU A 73 6.05 8.00 24.41
C GLU A 73 5.00 8.59 23.47
N ARG A 74 3.84 8.85 24.09
CA ARG A 74 2.95 10.03 23.94
C ARG A 74 2.72 10.56 22.53
N ASP A 75 1.53 10.20 22.04
CA ASP A 75 0.72 10.95 21.10
C ASP A 75 0.67 12.46 21.47
N LYS A 76 1.54 13.24 20.83
CA LYS A 76 1.33 14.66 20.60
C LYS A 76 1.10 14.79 19.11
N GLY A 77 -0.12 15.20 18.73
CA GLY A 77 -0.52 15.40 17.34
C GLY A 77 0.44 16.31 16.58
N ARG A 78 1.46 15.70 15.95
CA ARG A 78 2.32 16.34 14.97
C ARG A 78 1.45 16.53 13.73
N GLN A 79 1.06 17.77 13.45
CA GLN A 79 0.46 18.12 12.16
C GLN A 79 1.41 17.66 11.06
N VAL A 80 0.93 16.76 10.20
CA VAL A 80 1.70 16.28 9.05
C VAL A 80 1.95 17.48 8.13
N PRO A 81 3.22 17.87 7.90
CA PRO A 81 3.53 19.00 7.05
C PRO A 81 3.06 18.76 5.62
N SER A 82 2.63 19.82 4.92
CA SER A 82 2.32 19.72 3.49
C SER A 82 3.55 19.28 2.69
N ILE A 83 3.35 18.50 1.62
CA ILE A 83 4.40 18.01 0.70
C ILE A 83 5.31 19.16 0.23
N LYS A 84 4.73 20.33 -0.06
CA LYS A 84 5.49 21.53 -0.48
C LYS A 84 6.44 22.04 0.62
N LYS A 85 6.01 21.99 1.88
CA LYS A 85 6.82 22.40 3.03
C LYS A 85 7.98 21.43 3.26
N GLN A 86 7.72 20.12 3.15
CA GLN A 86 8.76 19.09 3.27
C GLN A 86 9.84 19.19 2.18
N GLN A 87 9.46 19.47 0.94
CA GLN A 87 10.44 19.65 -0.13
C GLN A 87 11.36 20.85 0.14
N GLN A 88 10.79 21.95 0.65
CA GLN A 88 11.57 23.12 1.06
C GLN A 88 12.49 22.80 2.25
N ASP A 89 12.01 22.05 3.23
CA ASP A 89 12.80 21.65 4.40
C ASP A 89 13.92 20.66 4.03
N ALA A 90 13.70 19.79 3.05
CA ALA A 90 14.73 18.91 2.49
C ALA A 90 15.84 19.71 1.79
N SER A 91 15.48 20.65 0.90
CA SER A 91 16.46 21.52 0.24
C SER A 91 17.24 22.38 1.24
N ARG A 92 16.60 22.85 2.31
CA ARG A 92 17.28 23.60 3.38
C ARG A 92 18.30 22.75 4.14
N ARG A 93 17.96 21.49 4.46
CA ARG A 93 18.89 20.55 5.12
C ARG A 93 20.07 20.22 4.21
N GLU A 94 19.82 19.94 2.95
CA GLU A 94 20.87 19.68 1.96
C GLU A 94 21.83 20.88 1.83
N ALA A 95 21.28 22.09 1.71
CA ALA A 95 22.10 23.31 1.65
C ALA A 95 22.92 23.54 2.94
N ALA A 96 22.36 23.20 4.10
CA ALA A 96 23.09 23.29 5.37
C ALA A 96 24.22 22.25 5.44
N ALA A 97 23.97 21.00 5.03
CA ALA A 97 24.98 19.95 4.96
C ALA A 97 26.11 20.31 3.99
N ALA A 98 25.76 20.85 2.81
CA ALA A 98 26.74 21.35 1.86
C ALA A 98 27.63 22.44 2.45
N LYS A 99 27.06 23.42 3.17
CA LYS A 99 27.84 24.47 3.84
C LYS A 99 28.81 23.93 4.90
N ARG A 100 28.39 22.94 5.69
CA ARG A 100 29.25 22.31 6.70
C ARG A 100 30.39 21.53 6.04
N MET A 101 30.11 20.78 4.98
CA MET A 101 31.15 20.08 4.21
C MET A 101 32.13 21.07 3.57
N GLN A 102 31.66 22.18 3.01
CA GLN A 102 32.53 23.24 2.46
C GLN A 102 33.44 23.84 3.53
N GLU A 103 32.96 24.02 4.76
CA GLU A 103 33.79 24.48 5.87
C GLU A 103 34.86 23.45 6.26
N LEU A 104 34.53 22.15 6.28
CA LEU A 104 35.51 21.09 6.48
C LEU A 104 36.56 21.06 5.37
N MET A 105 36.15 21.21 4.11
CA MET A 105 37.07 21.31 2.96
C MET A 105 38.00 22.53 3.07
N ARG A 106 37.49 23.67 3.55
CA ARG A 106 38.31 24.86 3.82
C ARG A 106 39.34 24.63 4.93
N GLN A 107 38.95 23.96 6.01
CA GLN A 107 39.86 23.57 7.10
C GLN A 107 40.93 22.60 6.57
N PHE A 108 40.53 21.60 5.79
CA PHE A 108 41.45 20.65 5.17
C PHE A 108 42.42 21.34 4.19
N GLY A 109 41.95 22.30 3.38
CA GLY A 109 42.81 23.10 2.51
C GLY A 109 43.90 23.87 3.27
N THR A 110 43.66 24.23 4.54
CA THR A 110 44.69 24.81 5.40
C THR A 110 45.74 23.79 5.82
N ILE A 111 45.35 22.54 6.07
CA ILE A 111 46.29 21.44 6.33
C ILE A 111 47.17 21.23 5.09
N VAL A 112 46.57 21.09 3.91
CA VAL A 112 47.30 20.92 2.63
C VAL A 112 48.29 22.06 2.44
N ARG A 113 47.86 23.32 2.62
CA ARG A 113 48.75 24.50 2.52
C ARG A 113 49.97 24.42 3.45
N GLN A 114 49.80 23.95 4.69
CA GLN A 114 50.91 23.80 5.64
C GLN A 114 51.89 22.69 5.27
N ILE A 115 51.42 21.67 4.54
CA ILE A 115 52.26 20.60 4.00
C ILE A 115 53.01 21.11 2.76
N THR A 116 52.31 21.76 1.82
CA THR A 116 52.91 22.28 0.58
C THR A 116 53.91 23.42 0.79
N GLN A 117 53.84 24.12 1.92
CA GLN A 117 54.81 25.17 2.30
C GLN A 117 56.06 24.62 2.99
N HIS A 118 56.12 23.31 3.27
CA HIS A 118 57.30 22.72 3.87
C HIS A 118 58.49 22.73 2.88
N LYS A 119 59.71 22.92 3.39
CA LYS A 119 60.94 22.93 2.57
C LYS A 119 61.17 21.66 1.75
N TRP A 120 60.54 20.54 2.14
CA TRP A 120 60.63 19.26 1.43
C TRP A 120 59.45 18.97 0.52
N ALA A 121 58.52 19.91 0.34
CA ALA A 121 57.33 19.67 -0.48
C ALA A 121 57.62 19.72 -1.99
N TRP A 122 58.73 20.34 -2.40
CA TRP A 122 58.99 20.69 -3.80
C TRP A 122 58.91 19.51 -4.80
N PRO A 123 59.30 18.25 -4.50
CA PRO A 123 59.19 17.14 -5.46
C PRO A 123 57.74 16.75 -5.76
N PHE A 124 56.83 17.09 -4.86
CA PHE A 124 55.43 16.66 -4.87
C PHE A 124 54.49 17.73 -5.44
N MET A 125 55.04 18.88 -5.84
CA MET A 125 54.25 20.06 -6.22
C MET A 125 53.67 19.97 -7.63
N GLN A 126 54.28 19.18 -8.52
CA GLN A 126 53.91 19.02 -9.91
C GLN A 126 53.92 17.51 -10.27
N PRO A 127 53.23 17.10 -11.34
CA PRO A 127 53.35 15.74 -11.86
C PRO A 127 54.83 15.38 -12.09
N VAL A 128 55.18 14.13 -11.83
CA VAL A 128 56.56 13.63 -12.03
C VAL A 128 56.93 13.77 -13.51
N ASP A 129 58.01 14.50 -13.80
CA ASP A 129 58.56 14.64 -15.16
C ASP A 129 59.36 13.40 -15.54
N VAL A 130 58.64 12.32 -15.85
CA VAL A 130 59.23 11.02 -16.19
C VAL A 130 60.18 11.10 -17.38
N LYS A 131 59.94 12.00 -18.34
CA LYS A 131 60.80 12.18 -19.52
C LYS A 131 62.07 12.92 -19.17
N GLY A 132 61.95 14.06 -18.45
CA GLY A 132 63.11 14.85 -18.03
C GLY A 132 64.02 14.11 -17.06
N LEU A 133 63.46 13.22 -16.24
CA LEU A 133 64.19 12.40 -15.28
C LEU A 133 64.65 11.03 -15.82
N GLY A 134 64.25 10.65 -17.05
CA GLY A 134 64.62 9.36 -17.65
C GLY A 134 64.01 8.14 -16.97
N LEU A 135 62.81 8.28 -16.39
CA LEU A 135 62.10 7.24 -15.66
C LEU A 135 61.21 6.42 -16.61
N HIS A 136 61.76 5.36 -17.19
CA HIS A 136 61.09 4.57 -18.22
C HIS A 136 60.00 3.62 -17.68
N ASP A 137 60.10 3.23 -16.42
CA ASP A 137 59.26 2.25 -15.72
C ASP A 137 58.23 2.90 -14.78
N TYR A 138 58.21 4.23 -14.65
CA TYR A 138 57.36 4.93 -13.68
C TYR A 138 55.87 4.58 -13.81
N TYR A 139 55.32 4.57 -15.02
CA TYR A 139 53.91 4.23 -15.24
C TYR A 139 53.62 2.72 -15.23
N GLU A 140 54.66 1.87 -15.21
CA GLU A 140 54.51 0.43 -14.98
C GLU A 140 54.38 0.14 -13.48
N ILE A 141 55.05 0.93 -12.64
CA ILE A 141 55.06 0.79 -11.18
C ILE A 141 53.93 1.59 -10.54
N ILE A 142 53.66 2.81 -11.02
CA ILE A 142 52.70 3.76 -10.45
C ILE A 142 51.44 3.85 -11.32
N GLU A 143 50.38 3.21 -10.84
CA GLU A 143 49.09 3.09 -11.54
C GLU A 143 48.31 4.42 -11.62
N LYS A 144 48.28 5.18 -10.52
CA LYS A 144 47.57 6.46 -10.43
C LYS A 144 48.54 7.55 -9.96
N PRO A 145 49.25 8.23 -10.88
CA PRO A 145 50.08 9.38 -10.54
C PRO A 145 49.25 10.48 -9.85
N MET A 146 49.84 11.17 -8.88
CA MET A 146 49.19 12.25 -8.15
C MET A 146 50.21 13.26 -7.64
N ASP A 147 49.82 14.52 -7.56
CA ASP A 147 50.64 15.64 -7.09
C ASP A 147 49.78 16.78 -6.53
N PHE A 148 50.39 17.72 -5.82
CA PHE A 148 49.65 18.79 -5.17
C PHE A 148 49.01 19.81 -6.13
N SER A 149 49.51 19.97 -7.36
CA SER A 149 48.84 20.84 -8.34
C SER A 149 47.58 20.18 -8.89
N THR A 150 47.62 18.87 -9.15
CA THR A 150 46.43 18.10 -9.53
C THR A 150 45.36 18.15 -8.44
N ILE A 151 45.74 17.90 -7.18
CA ILE A 151 44.81 18.00 -6.04
C ILE A 151 44.23 19.42 -5.93
N LYS A 152 45.06 20.45 -6.04
CA LYS A 152 44.61 21.84 -5.98
C LYS A 152 43.59 22.17 -7.08
N ASN A 153 43.89 21.80 -8.33
CA ASN A 153 42.99 22.03 -9.45
C ASN A 153 41.65 21.33 -9.25
N GLN A 154 41.67 20.11 -8.71
CA GLN A 154 40.47 19.33 -8.41
C GLN A 154 39.65 19.95 -7.26
N MET A 155 40.30 20.53 -6.25
CA MET A 155 39.64 21.26 -5.17
C MET A 155 38.98 22.56 -5.65
N GLU A 156 39.57 23.21 -6.65
CA GLU A 156 39.11 24.50 -7.20
C GLU A 156 38.16 24.33 -8.41
N SER A 157 37.87 23.10 -8.81
CA SER A 157 37.03 22.77 -9.96
C SER A 157 35.60 23.32 -9.82
N LYS A 158 35.09 23.92 -10.91
CA LYS A 158 33.76 24.56 -10.97
C LYS A 158 32.74 23.81 -11.82
N ASP A 159 33.17 22.80 -12.57
CA ASP A 159 32.33 22.04 -13.51
C ASP A 159 31.62 20.84 -12.86
N GLY A 160 31.74 20.69 -11.54
CA GLY A 160 31.14 19.61 -10.77
C GLY A 160 31.99 18.33 -10.73
N THR A 161 33.16 18.31 -11.37
CA THR A 161 34.11 17.18 -11.26
C THR A 161 34.91 17.20 -9.96
N GLY A 162 34.94 18.33 -9.25
CA GLY A 162 35.71 18.50 -8.02
C GLY A 162 35.35 17.54 -6.88
N TYR A 163 36.18 17.54 -5.84
CA TYR A 163 35.99 16.66 -4.68
C TYR A 163 34.66 16.91 -3.98
N LYS A 164 33.98 15.83 -3.57
CA LYS A 164 32.68 15.89 -2.89
C LYS A 164 32.80 15.96 -1.39
N ASN A 165 33.87 15.37 -0.85
CA ASN A 165 34.12 15.31 0.58
C ASN A 165 35.63 15.37 0.88
N VAL A 166 35.95 15.59 2.15
CA VAL A 166 37.34 15.72 2.62
C VAL A 166 38.12 14.40 2.54
N ARG A 167 37.46 13.24 2.67
CA ARG A 167 38.13 11.94 2.60
C ARG A 167 38.67 11.66 1.20
N ASP A 168 37.98 12.10 0.16
CA ASP A 168 38.46 11.99 -1.22
C ASP A 168 39.79 12.75 -1.40
N ILE A 169 39.87 13.99 -0.89
CA ILE A 169 41.10 14.80 -0.93
C ILE A 169 42.21 14.12 -0.12
N CYS A 170 41.88 13.61 1.07
CA CYS A 170 42.82 12.90 1.95
C CYS A 170 43.41 11.65 1.28
N ALA A 171 42.59 10.88 0.55
CA ALA A 171 43.06 9.73 -0.20
C ALA A 171 44.09 10.12 -1.27
N ASP A 172 43.84 11.21 -2.01
CA ASP A 172 44.78 11.66 -3.04
C ASP A 172 46.05 12.30 -2.44
N VAL A 173 45.98 13.00 -1.29
CA VAL A 173 47.19 13.45 -0.57
C VAL A 173 48.06 12.27 -0.11
N ARG A 174 47.44 11.21 0.43
CA ARG A 174 48.17 9.98 0.78
C ARG A 174 48.78 9.33 -0.44
N LEU A 175 48.08 9.34 -1.57
CA LEU A 175 48.55 8.77 -2.82
C LEU A 175 49.83 9.44 -3.33
N VAL A 176 49.95 10.78 -3.20
CA VAL A 176 51.19 11.52 -3.54
C VAL A 176 52.40 10.90 -2.84
N PHE A 177 52.31 10.71 -1.52
CA PHE A 177 53.42 10.23 -0.72
C PHE A 177 53.62 8.71 -0.86
N ASN A 178 52.55 7.94 -0.93
CA ASN A 178 52.63 6.49 -1.11
C ASN A 178 53.23 6.12 -2.46
N ASN A 179 52.90 6.84 -3.54
CA ASN A 179 53.52 6.63 -4.84
C ASN A 179 55.02 6.94 -4.79
N ALA A 180 55.41 8.04 -4.14
CA ALA A 180 56.82 8.38 -3.98
C ALA A 180 57.58 7.31 -3.19
N MET A 181 57.03 6.83 -2.08
CA MET A 181 57.65 5.76 -1.29
C MET A 181 57.66 4.40 -2.00
N LYS A 182 56.66 4.13 -2.84
CA LYS A 182 56.59 2.90 -3.65
C LYS A 182 57.63 2.88 -4.76
N TYR A 183 57.84 4.01 -5.42
CA TYR A 183 58.76 4.12 -6.56
C TYR A 183 60.23 4.26 -6.14
N ASN A 184 60.49 4.95 -5.03
CA ASN A 184 61.85 5.27 -4.60
C ASN A 184 62.30 4.38 -3.43
N ASP A 185 63.57 3.95 -3.46
CA ASP A 185 64.20 3.17 -2.39
C ASP A 185 64.10 3.86 -1.02
N GLU A 186 63.96 3.08 0.06
CA GLU A 186 63.74 3.58 1.43
C GLU A 186 64.83 4.55 1.94
N GLY A 187 66.05 4.44 1.41
CA GLY A 187 67.19 5.29 1.77
C GLY A 187 67.33 6.56 0.92
N SER A 188 66.50 6.74 -0.12
CA SER A 188 66.55 7.91 -0.99
C SER A 188 65.99 9.15 -0.31
N ASP A 189 66.49 10.33 -0.69
CA ASP A 189 66.00 11.61 -0.17
C ASP A 189 64.49 11.77 -0.41
N VAL A 190 63.99 11.43 -1.60
CA VAL A 190 62.57 11.56 -1.96
C VAL A 190 61.69 10.65 -1.11
N HIS A 191 62.13 9.42 -0.83
CA HIS A 191 61.41 8.52 0.06
C HIS A 191 61.34 9.08 1.49
N LEU A 192 62.47 9.53 2.04
CA LEU A 192 62.51 10.12 3.38
C LEU A 192 61.63 11.39 3.47
N MET A 193 61.70 12.26 2.46
CA MET A 193 60.87 13.46 2.35
C MET A 193 59.38 13.12 2.33
N ALA A 194 58.98 12.11 1.54
CA ALA A 194 57.59 11.66 1.45
C ALA A 194 57.09 11.10 2.78
N LYS A 195 57.88 10.24 3.42
CA LYS A 195 57.56 9.65 4.73
C LYS A 195 57.36 10.71 5.80
N THR A 196 58.31 11.65 5.94
CA THR A 196 58.22 12.73 6.92
C THR A 196 57.01 13.64 6.68
N LEU A 197 56.71 13.97 5.43
CA LEU A 197 55.56 14.82 5.12
C LEU A 197 54.23 14.10 5.32
N LEU A 198 54.16 12.80 5.04
CA LEU A 198 53.00 11.97 5.31
C LEU A 198 52.71 11.91 6.81
N GLU A 199 53.73 11.65 7.64
CA GLU A 199 53.59 11.64 9.11
C GLU A 199 53.02 12.98 9.62
N LYS A 200 53.61 14.11 9.18
CA LYS A 200 53.13 15.45 9.54
C LYS A 200 51.71 15.73 9.03
N PHE A 201 51.35 15.21 7.86
CA PHE A 201 50.00 15.31 7.33
C PHE A 201 49.01 14.52 8.18
N GLU A 202 49.33 13.27 8.54
CA GLU A 202 48.47 12.42 9.37
C GLU A 202 48.23 13.05 10.75
N GLU A 203 49.25 13.59 11.41
CA GLU A 203 49.09 14.30 12.69
C GLU A 203 48.04 15.42 12.60
N LYS A 204 48.09 16.22 11.52
CA LYS A 204 47.13 17.30 11.30
C LYS A 204 45.75 16.77 10.91
N TRP A 205 45.69 15.71 10.12
CA TRP A 205 44.46 15.05 9.73
C TRP A 205 43.72 14.50 10.95
N GLN A 206 44.43 13.88 11.90
CA GLN A 206 43.84 13.38 13.15
C GLN A 206 43.14 14.48 13.97
N LEU A 207 43.59 15.73 13.90
CA LEU A 207 42.92 16.85 14.56
C LEU A 207 41.59 17.24 13.89
N LEU A 208 41.44 17.00 12.59
CA LEU A 208 40.23 17.32 11.82
C LEU A 208 39.26 16.13 11.72
N LEU A 209 39.77 14.90 11.80
CA LEU A 209 39.01 13.65 11.65
C LEU A 209 37.78 13.56 12.57
N PRO A 210 37.81 13.97 13.85
CA PRO A 210 36.61 13.96 14.70
C PRO A 210 35.48 14.83 14.13
N LYS A 211 35.80 16.00 13.56
CA LYS A 211 34.80 16.89 12.96
C LYS A 211 34.21 16.30 11.68
N VAL A 212 35.05 15.64 10.87
CA VAL A 212 34.58 14.96 9.65
C VAL A 212 33.63 13.81 10.01
N THR A 213 34.00 13.01 11.01
CA THR A 213 33.19 11.87 11.48
C THR A 213 31.86 12.34 12.06
N GLU A 214 31.87 13.44 12.83
CA GLU A 214 30.66 14.03 13.38
C GLU A 214 29.72 14.56 12.30
N GLU A 215 30.25 15.20 11.25
CA GLU A 215 29.43 15.67 10.12
C GLU A 215 28.85 14.51 9.29
N GLU A 216 29.57 13.40 9.15
CA GLU A 216 29.07 12.17 8.53
C GLU A 216 27.91 11.58 9.35
N ARG A 217 28.10 11.41 10.67
CA ARG A 217 27.05 10.94 11.58
C ARG A 217 25.80 11.83 11.53
N ARG A 218 25.99 13.15 11.59
CA ARG A 218 24.89 14.12 11.44
C ARG A 218 24.13 13.92 10.15
N ARG A 219 24.83 13.69 9.03
CA ARG A 219 24.20 13.52 7.72
C ARG A 219 23.36 12.25 7.68
N ASP A 220 23.87 11.16 8.22
CA ASP A 220 23.15 9.89 8.32
C ASP A 220 21.88 10.04 9.18
N GLU A 221 21.97 10.77 10.29
CA GLU A 221 20.82 11.07 11.15
C GLU A 221 19.78 11.97 10.47
N GLU A 222 20.23 13.05 9.81
CA GLU A 222 19.36 13.95 9.04
C GLU A 222 18.65 13.20 7.89
N GLU A 223 19.31 12.23 7.26
CA GLU A 223 18.75 11.38 6.22
C GLU A 223 17.74 10.37 6.78
N ALA A 224 18.08 9.71 7.90
CA ALA A 224 17.16 8.79 8.58
C ALA A 224 15.88 9.52 9.05
N GLU A 225 16.01 10.72 9.61
CA GLU A 225 14.86 11.55 9.97
C GLU A 225 14.04 11.93 8.72
N ALA A 226 14.69 12.25 7.60
CA ALA A 226 13.99 12.52 6.34
C ALA A 226 13.15 11.33 5.87
N GLN A 227 13.70 10.12 5.98
CA GLN A 227 13.03 8.89 5.56
C GLN A 227 11.82 8.58 6.45
N LEU A 228 11.95 8.77 7.76
CA LEU A 228 10.84 8.63 8.71
C LEU A 228 9.72 9.64 8.41
N ASP A 229 10.07 10.90 8.17
CA ASP A 229 9.11 11.95 7.82
C ASP A 229 8.37 11.65 6.51
N MET A 230 9.06 11.12 5.49
CA MET A 230 8.42 10.68 4.24
C MET A 230 7.48 9.51 4.46
N GLN A 231 7.87 8.55 5.31
CA GLN A 231 7.03 7.41 5.63
C GLN A 231 5.76 7.84 6.37
N LEU A 232 5.88 8.75 7.34
CA LEU A 232 4.74 9.30 8.08
C LEU A 232 3.74 10.00 7.14
N VAL A 233 4.22 10.74 6.14
CA VAL A 233 3.34 11.40 5.15
C VAL A 233 2.62 10.39 4.29
N ARG A 234 3.33 9.35 3.84
CA ARG A 234 2.72 8.27 3.06
C ARG A 234 1.64 7.56 3.88
N GLU A 235 1.90 7.28 5.16
CA GLU A 235 0.93 6.68 6.07
C GLU A 235 -0.26 7.59 6.33
N ALA A 236 -0.05 8.89 6.52
CA ALA A 236 -1.13 9.85 6.69
C ALA A 236 -2.01 9.99 5.44
N ALA A 237 -1.40 9.99 4.25
CA ALA A 237 -2.10 10.01 2.98
C ALA A 237 -2.95 8.73 2.81
N HIS A 238 -2.38 7.57 3.13
CA HIS A 238 -3.10 6.30 3.10
C HIS A 238 -4.25 6.27 4.11
N ALA A 239 -4.02 6.73 5.35
CA ALA A 239 -5.08 6.84 6.36
C ALA A 239 -6.22 7.77 5.94
N LYS A 240 -5.94 8.80 5.13
CA LYS A 240 -6.97 9.64 4.54
C LYS A 240 -7.82 8.84 3.54
N VAL A 241 -7.21 8.10 2.62
CA VAL A 241 -7.93 7.24 1.68
C VAL A 241 -8.83 6.25 2.41
N VAL A 242 -8.33 5.61 3.47
CA VAL A 242 -9.14 4.70 4.30
C VAL A 242 -10.36 5.41 4.90
N ARG A 243 -10.20 6.63 5.44
CA ARG A 243 -11.34 7.40 5.98
C ARG A 243 -12.35 7.77 4.89
N ASP A 244 -11.87 8.22 3.74
CA ASP A 244 -12.73 8.62 2.61
C ASP A 244 -13.54 7.39 2.11
N LEU A 245 -12.90 6.21 2.01
CA LEU A 245 -13.60 4.95 1.68
C LEU A 245 -14.62 4.54 2.73
N CYS A 246 -14.31 4.67 4.03
CA CYS A 246 -15.27 4.38 5.09
C CYS A 246 -16.52 5.28 4.99
N ASN A 247 -16.35 6.55 4.64
CA ASN A 247 -17.46 7.48 4.42
C ASN A 247 -18.27 7.08 3.18
N GLU A 248 -17.62 6.78 2.05
CA GLU A 248 -18.31 6.31 0.83
C GLU A 248 -19.12 5.02 1.09
N LEU A 249 -18.58 4.08 1.90
CA LEU A 249 -19.29 2.87 2.30
C LEU A 249 -20.53 3.18 3.15
N TYR A 250 -20.41 4.12 4.10
CA TYR A 250 -21.53 4.55 4.93
C TYR A 250 -22.65 5.19 4.11
N GLU A 251 -22.31 6.00 3.10
CA GLU A 251 -23.29 6.55 2.16
C GLU A 251 -24.02 5.45 1.38
N VAL A 252 -23.31 4.44 0.89
CA VAL A 252 -23.93 3.31 0.19
C VAL A 252 -24.87 2.53 1.12
N ASP A 253 -24.47 2.29 2.37
CA ASP A 253 -25.29 1.61 3.38
C ASP A 253 -26.58 2.39 3.66
N THR A 254 -26.50 3.71 3.82
CA THR A 254 -27.71 4.55 4.02
C THR A 254 -28.63 4.55 2.80
N HIS A 255 -28.09 4.59 1.57
CA HIS A 255 -28.90 4.47 0.35
C HIS A 255 -29.58 3.09 0.24
N LEU A 256 -28.89 2.00 0.62
CA LEU A 256 -29.47 0.65 0.61
C LEU A 256 -30.62 0.51 1.60
N GLU A 257 -30.48 1.04 2.82
CA GLU A 257 -31.58 1.02 3.78
C GLU A 257 -32.78 1.85 3.30
N HIS A 258 -32.55 3.01 2.67
CA HIS A 258 -33.65 3.80 2.10
C HIS A 258 -34.38 3.08 0.95
N LEU A 259 -33.65 2.39 0.07
CA LEU A 259 -34.28 1.56 -0.98
C LEU A 259 -35.05 0.40 -0.36
N ARG A 260 -34.51 -0.24 0.67
CA ARG A 260 -35.17 -1.32 1.39
C ARG A 260 -36.48 -0.85 2.01
N GLU A 261 -36.48 0.29 2.69
CA GLU A 261 -37.69 0.91 3.24
C GLU A 261 -38.72 1.23 2.15
N THR A 262 -38.27 1.80 1.02
CA THR A 262 -39.13 2.13 -0.12
C THR A 262 -39.81 0.88 -0.68
N VAL A 263 -39.07 -0.23 -0.84
CA VAL A 263 -39.63 -1.52 -1.29
C VAL A 263 -40.67 -2.00 -0.29
N VAL A 264 -40.35 -2.01 1.00
CA VAL A 264 -41.28 -2.46 2.05
C VAL A 264 -42.57 -1.63 2.05
N GLN A 265 -42.47 -0.30 1.85
CA GLN A 265 -43.64 0.59 1.82
C GLN A 265 -44.50 0.42 0.56
N LYS A 266 -43.88 0.18 -0.59
CA LYS A 266 -44.56 0.05 -1.90
C LYS A 266 -45.02 -1.38 -2.21
N CYS A 267 -44.54 -2.39 -1.47
CA CYS A 267 -44.98 -3.78 -1.63
C CYS A 267 -46.47 -3.91 -1.29
N ARG A 268 -47.25 -4.46 -2.23
CA ARG A 268 -48.64 -4.85 -1.93
C ARG A 268 -48.67 -6.00 -0.92
N LYS A 269 -49.74 -6.06 -0.12
CA LYS A 269 -49.97 -7.20 0.76
C LYS A 269 -50.18 -8.48 -0.05
N MET A 270 -49.59 -9.56 0.42
CA MET A 270 -49.79 -10.88 -0.16
C MET A 270 -51.20 -11.38 0.15
N SER A 271 -51.93 -11.87 -0.86
CA SER A 271 -53.27 -12.40 -0.64
C SER A 271 -53.22 -13.73 0.10
N THR A 272 -54.34 -14.14 0.70
CA THR A 272 -54.46 -15.44 1.39
C THR A 272 -54.18 -16.61 0.45
N GLU A 273 -54.59 -16.50 -0.80
CA GLU A 273 -54.32 -17.51 -1.83
C GLU A 273 -52.83 -17.58 -2.17
N GLU A 274 -52.14 -16.45 -2.26
CA GLU A 274 -50.69 -16.43 -2.50
C GLU A 274 -49.90 -17.00 -1.31
N LYS A 275 -50.35 -16.76 -0.07
CA LYS A 275 -49.79 -17.38 1.14
C LYS A 275 -49.95 -18.90 1.14
N ARG A 276 -51.13 -19.39 0.78
CA ARG A 276 -51.41 -20.83 0.66
C ARG A 276 -50.53 -21.50 -0.39
N ASN A 277 -50.37 -20.86 -1.54
CA ASN A 277 -49.52 -21.34 -2.62
C ASN A 277 -48.03 -21.34 -2.23
N LEU A 278 -47.58 -20.31 -1.51
CA LEU A 278 -46.22 -20.25 -0.97
C LEU A 278 -45.93 -21.39 0.00
N GLY A 279 -46.83 -21.65 0.98
CA GLY A 279 -46.67 -22.76 1.92
C GLY A 279 -46.57 -24.12 1.21
N THR A 280 -47.41 -24.33 0.19
CA THR A 280 -47.37 -25.55 -0.64
C THR A 280 -46.07 -25.66 -1.44
N ALA A 281 -45.53 -24.54 -1.92
CA ALA A 281 -44.29 -24.50 -2.68
C ALA A 281 -43.05 -24.75 -1.81
N ILE A 282 -43.03 -24.25 -0.56
CA ILE A 282 -41.96 -24.52 0.41
C ILE A 282 -41.85 -26.02 0.70
N ALA A 283 -42.99 -26.72 0.83
CA ALA A 283 -43.02 -28.16 1.06
C ALA A 283 -42.41 -29.00 -0.09
N ARG A 284 -42.19 -28.39 -1.27
CA ARG A 284 -41.59 -29.04 -2.45
C ARG A 284 -40.09 -28.76 -2.59
N LEU A 285 -39.50 -27.95 -1.70
CA LEU A 285 -38.08 -27.62 -1.77
C LEU A 285 -37.18 -28.80 -1.39
N SER A 286 -35.97 -28.79 -1.95
CA SER A 286 -34.88 -29.65 -1.47
C SER A 286 -34.51 -29.30 -0.03
N MET A 287 -33.89 -30.24 0.69
CA MET A 287 -33.46 -30.04 2.07
C MET A 287 -32.49 -28.84 2.23
N GLU A 288 -31.62 -28.60 1.24
CA GLU A 288 -30.67 -27.48 1.27
C GLU A 288 -31.37 -26.12 1.06
N ASP A 289 -32.33 -26.04 0.13
CA ASP A 289 -33.08 -24.82 -0.14
C ASP A 289 -34.11 -24.54 0.95
N LEU A 290 -34.68 -25.57 1.57
CA LEU A 290 -35.54 -25.43 2.73
C LEU A 290 -34.79 -24.78 3.91
N ASN A 291 -33.56 -25.22 4.19
CA ASN A 291 -32.73 -24.60 5.23
C ASN A 291 -32.44 -23.12 4.94
N LYS A 292 -32.18 -22.76 3.68
CA LYS A 292 -32.01 -21.35 3.28
C LYS A 292 -33.31 -20.55 3.42
N ALA A 293 -34.45 -21.14 3.10
CA ALA A 293 -35.77 -20.54 3.27
C ALA A 293 -36.08 -20.27 4.76
N LEU A 294 -35.75 -21.22 5.64
CA LEU A 294 -35.86 -21.07 7.10
C LEU A 294 -34.91 -19.98 7.64
N GLU A 295 -33.71 -19.86 7.08
CA GLU A 295 -32.76 -18.81 7.43
C GLU A 295 -33.29 -17.40 7.05
N ILE A 296 -34.05 -17.27 5.95
CA ILE A 296 -34.73 -16.00 5.59
C ILE A 296 -35.75 -15.60 6.66
N ILE A 297 -36.49 -16.56 7.22
CA ILE A 297 -37.48 -16.31 8.29
C ILE A 297 -36.77 -15.92 9.59
N ALA A 298 -35.71 -16.64 9.98
CA ALA A 298 -34.91 -16.34 11.16
C ALA A 298 -34.26 -14.95 11.13
N GLN A 299 -33.89 -14.45 9.95
CA GLN A 299 -33.33 -13.10 9.79
C GLN A 299 -34.32 -11.99 10.15
N SER A 300 -35.62 -12.22 9.96
CA SER A 300 -36.67 -11.25 10.29
C SER A 300 -37.28 -11.48 11.67
N ASN A 301 -37.16 -12.70 12.22
CA ASN A 301 -37.63 -13.07 13.54
C ASN A 301 -36.53 -13.79 14.34
N PRO A 302 -35.76 -13.06 15.18
CA PRO A 302 -34.67 -13.64 15.97
C PRO A 302 -35.10 -14.72 16.98
N ALA A 303 -36.39 -14.79 17.32
CA ALA A 303 -36.93 -15.81 18.22
C ALA A 303 -37.23 -17.14 17.51
N PHE A 304 -37.15 -17.18 16.18
CA PHE A 304 -37.43 -18.37 15.37
C PHE A 304 -36.24 -19.34 15.36
N GLN A 305 -36.49 -20.60 15.73
CA GLN A 305 -35.47 -21.65 15.78
C GLN A 305 -35.42 -22.44 14.46
N ALA A 306 -34.68 -21.93 13.48
CA ALA A 306 -34.55 -22.54 12.15
C ALA A 306 -33.85 -23.92 12.11
N MET A 307 -33.22 -24.36 13.21
CA MET A 307 -32.41 -25.59 13.28
C MET A 307 -33.05 -26.69 14.14
N ALA A 308 -34.32 -26.55 14.52
CA ALA A 308 -35.03 -27.58 15.28
C ALA A 308 -35.38 -28.78 14.37
N GLU A 309 -35.55 -29.96 14.97
CA GLU A 309 -35.89 -31.21 14.27
C GLU A 309 -37.30 -31.16 13.64
N GLU A 310 -38.19 -30.36 14.22
CA GLU A 310 -39.51 -30.03 13.70
C GLU A 310 -39.72 -28.52 13.82
N VAL A 311 -40.04 -27.86 12.70
CA VAL A 311 -40.19 -26.40 12.63
C VAL A 311 -41.57 -26.06 12.08
N GLU A 312 -42.41 -25.47 12.91
CA GLU A 312 -43.73 -24.97 12.49
C GLU A 312 -43.57 -23.56 11.90
N ILE A 313 -44.08 -23.37 10.68
CA ILE A 313 -44.02 -22.07 9.99
C ILE A 313 -45.43 -21.49 9.90
N ASP A 314 -45.71 -20.50 10.75
CA ASP A 314 -46.89 -19.66 10.58
C ASP A 314 -46.62 -18.61 9.50
N ILE A 315 -47.15 -18.86 8.29
CA ILE A 315 -47.04 -17.97 7.12
C ILE A 315 -47.85 -16.69 7.32
N ASP A 316 -48.92 -16.72 8.11
CA ASP A 316 -49.79 -15.56 8.33
C ASP A 316 -49.21 -14.56 9.34
N ALA A 317 -48.38 -15.03 10.28
CA ALA A 317 -47.68 -14.19 11.25
C ALA A 317 -46.40 -13.52 10.70
N GLN A 318 -45.92 -13.89 9.51
CA GLN A 318 -44.71 -13.30 8.94
C GLN A 318 -44.94 -11.89 8.38
N SER A 319 -43.89 -11.05 8.43
CA SER A 319 -43.93 -9.73 7.81
C SER A 319 -44.03 -9.82 6.28
N GLU A 320 -44.71 -8.86 5.65
CA GLU A 320 -44.88 -8.80 4.18
C GLU A 320 -43.54 -8.86 3.44
N SER A 321 -42.51 -8.20 3.96
CA SER A 321 -41.16 -8.22 3.37
C SER A 321 -40.53 -9.62 3.39
N THR A 322 -40.75 -10.39 4.46
CA THR A 322 -40.29 -11.78 4.59
C THR A 322 -41.06 -12.69 3.66
N LEU A 323 -42.38 -12.52 3.58
CA LEU A 323 -43.26 -13.27 2.69
C LEU A 323 -42.87 -13.12 1.21
N TRP A 324 -42.61 -11.89 0.77
CA TRP A 324 -42.16 -11.65 -0.60
C TRP A 324 -40.76 -12.19 -0.86
N ARG A 325 -39.80 -12.00 0.06
CA ARG A 325 -38.45 -12.60 -0.04
C ARG A 325 -38.53 -14.12 -0.17
N LEU A 326 -39.35 -14.76 0.65
CA LEU A 326 -39.57 -16.20 0.65
C LEU A 326 -40.20 -16.65 -0.67
N LYS A 327 -41.20 -15.93 -1.18
CA LYS A 327 -41.85 -16.22 -2.47
C LYS A 327 -40.89 -16.18 -3.65
N PHE A 328 -40.07 -15.13 -3.76
CA PHE A 328 -39.08 -15.04 -4.84
C PHE A 328 -37.99 -16.11 -4.71
N PHE A 329 -37.51 -16.37 -3.50
CA PHE A 329 -36.53 -17.42 -3.25
C PHE A 329 -37.06 -18.81 -3.62
N VAL A 330 -38.26 -19.16 -3.15
CA VAL A 330 -38.90 -20.47 -3.42
C VAL A 330 -39.13 -20.65 -4.92
N LYS A 331 -39.58 -19.59 -5.61
CA LYS A 331 -39.75 -19.61 -7.07
C LYS A 331 -38.43 -19.91 -7.78
N ASP A 332 -37.38 -19.15 -7.49
CA ASP A 332 -36.06 -19.35 -8.12
C ASP A 332 -35.48 -20.74 -7.82
N ALA A 333 -35.63 -21.23 -6.59
CA ALA A 333 -35.16 -22.55 -6.19
C ALA A 333 -35.88 -23.68 -6.95
N LEU A 334 -37.21 -23.58 -7.10
CA LEU A 334 -38.00 -24.57 -7.84
C LEU A 334 -37.72 -24.52 -9.35
N GLU A 335 -37.48 -23.33 -9.92
CA GLU A 335 -37.05 -23.18 -11.32
C GLU A 335 -35.67 -23.80 -11.56
N LEU A 336 -34.73 -23.61 -10.63
CA LEU A 336 -33.39 -24.20 -10.70
C LEU A 336 -33.41 -25.73 -10.53
N GLN A 337 -34.27 -26.26 -9.65
CA GLN A 337 -34.48 -27.70 -9.50
C GLN A 337 -35.08 -28.32 -10.77
N SER A 338 -36.05 -27.63 -11.39
CA SER A 338 -36.67 -28.07 -12.65
C SER A 338 -35.68 -28.04 -13.82
N ARG A 339 -34.82 -27.02 -13.90
CA ARG A 339 -33.75 -26.93 -14.92
C ARG A 339 -32.64 -27.96 -14.72
N SER A 340 -32.30 -28.27 -13.47
CA SER A 340 -31.32 -29.31 -13.14
C SER A 340 -31.83 -30.72 -13.50
N ALA A 341 -33.15 -30.92 -13.50
CA ALA A 341 -33.78 -32.15 -13.97
C ALA A 341 -33.87 -32.24 -15.52
N MET A 342 -33.72 -31.13 -16.25
CA MET A 342 -33.91 -31.06 -17.71
C MET A 342 -32.64 -30.79 -18.53
N SER A 343 -31.48 -30.48 -17.92
CA SER A 343 -30.25 -30.14 -18.66
C SER A 343 -29.09 -31.11 -18.41
N THR A 344 -28.94 -32.07 -19.31
CA THR A 344 -27.63 -32.62 -19.69
C THR A 344 -27.13 -31.84 -20.90
N GLY A 345 -26.33 -30.79 -20.64
CA GLY A 345 -25.53 -30.11 -21.67
C GLY A 345 -25.99 -28.69 -22.02
N GLY A 346 -25.08 -27.72 -21.81
CA GLY A 346 -25.19 -26.37 -22.37
C GLY A 346 -24.71 -25.28 -21.42
N ASN A 347 -23.45 -24.87 -21.56
CA ASN A 347 -22.79 -23.84 -20.75
C ASN A 347 -23.11 -22.41 -21.25
N ASN A 348 -23.09 -21.48 -20.28
CA ASN A 348 -22.88 -20.03 -20.38
C ASN A 348 -23.90 -19.12 -21.11
N ASN A 349 -24.63 -18.34 -20.31
CA ASN A 349 -24.28 -16.93 -20.10
C ASN A 349 -25.25 -16.29 -19.10
N ASN A 350 -24.83 -16.12 -17.85
CA ASN A 350 -25.43 -15.08 -17.01
C ASN A 350 -24.50 -14.69 -15.85
N TYR A 351 -23.48 -13.89 -16.16
CA TYR A 351 -22.60 -13.27 -15.15
C TYR A 351 -23.41 -12.58 -14.04
N ASN A 352 -24.55 -11.97 -14.38
CA ASN A 352 -25.43 -11.31 -13.41
C ASN A 352 -26.16 -12.29 -12.47
N ASN A 353 -26.55 -13.49 -12.92
CA ASN A 353 -27.14 -14.50 -12.02
C ASN A 353 -26.09 -15.17 -11.14
N LYS A 354 -24.88 -15.38 -11.68
CA LYS A 354 -23.76 -15.90 -10.88
C LYS A 354 -23.41 -14.91 -9.77
N ARG A 355 -23.33 -13.62 -10.10
CA ARG A 355 -23.04 -12.56 -9.14
C ARG A 355 -24.18 -12.33 -8.14
N LYS A 356 -25.45 -12.36 -8.57
CA LYS A 356 -26.63 -12.34 -7.67
C LYS A 356 -26.61 -13.51 -6.68
N LYS A 357 -26.29 -14.71 -7.14
CA LYS A 357 -26.15 -15.89 -6.29
C LYS A 357 -25.00 -15.71 -5.29
N GLU A 358 -23.85 -15.22 -5.73
CA GLU A 358 -22.70 -14.91 -4.87
C GLU A 358 -23.01 -13.82 -3.82
N ILE A 359 -23.79 -12.79 -4.18
CA ILE A 359 -24.25 -11.74 -3.26
C ILE A 359 -25.23 -12.31 -2.22
N CYS A 360 -26.22 -13.11 -2.63
CA CYS A 360 -27.13 -13.78 -1.69
C CYS A 360 -26.37 -14.70 -0.72
N ASP A 361 -25.39 -15.46 -1.23
CA ASP A 361 -24.52 -16.33 -0.43
C ASP A 361 -23.60 -15.52 0.50
N ALA A 362 -23.14 -14.33 0.09
CA ALA A 362 -22.33 -13.42 0.91
C ALA A 362 -23.14 -12.75 2.02
N ILE A 363 -24.39 -12.34 1.75
CA ILE A 363 -25.33 -11.81 2.74
C ILE A 363 -25.63 -12.85 3.83
N ALA A 364 -25.80 -14.12 3.45
CA ALA A 364 -25.97 -15.22 4.41
C ALA A 364 -24.71 -15.43 5.30
N LYS A 365 -23.51 -15.22 4.75
CA LYS A 365 -22.24 -15.32 5.49
C LYS A 365 -21.97 -14.14 6.43
N THR A 366 -22.32 -12.90 6.05
CA THR A 366 -22.14 -11.71 6.90
C THR A 366 -23.16 -11.67 8.05
N ALA A 367 -24.37 -12.18 7.85
CA ALA A 367 -25.37 -12.38 8.91
C ALA A 367 -24.87 -13.32 10.03
N LYS A 368 -24.19 -14.42 9.66
CA LYS A 368 -23.55 -15.36 10.62
C LYS A 368 -22.41 -14.73 11.44
N LYS A 369 -21.78 -13.66 10.94
CA LYS A 369 -20.73 -12.91 11.66
C LYS A 369 -21.29 -11.87 12.61
N LYS A 370 -22.44 -11.24 12.29
CA LYS A 370 -23.13 -10.30 13.20
C LYS A 370 -23.75 -11.02 14.40
N SER A 371 -24.35 -12.21 14.22
CA SER A 371 -24.92 -12.99 15.34
C SER A 371 -23.89 -13.50 16.34
N LYS A 372 -22.63 -13.71 15.92
CA LYS A 372 -21.52 -14.08 16.82
C LYS A 372 -20.95 -12.91 17.64
N LYS A 373 -21.14 -11.65 17.22
CA LYS A 373 -20.63 -10.47 17.92
C LYS A 373 -21.57 -9.92 18.99
N THR A 374 -22.84 -10.32 19.00
CA THR A 374 -23.84 -9.93 20.01
C THR A 374 -23.92 -10.89 21.19
N SER A 375 -23.08 -11.93 21.23
CA SER A 375 -23.01 -12.94 22.30
C SER A 375 -21.64 -13.02 22.98
N SER A 376 -20.90 -11.93 23.03
CA SER A 376 -19.66 -11.80 23.83
C SER A 376 -19.61 -10.47 24.56
#